data_AF-A0A2K3E485-F1
#
_entry.id   AF-A0A2K3E485-F1
#
_cell.length_a   1.000
_cell.length_b   1.000
_cell.length_c   1.000
_cell.angle_alpha   90.00
_cell.angle_beta   90.00
_cell.angle_gamma   90.00
#
_symmetry.space_group_name_H-M   'P 1'
#
loop_
_entity.id
_entity.type
_entity.pdbx_description
1 polymer ?
#
loop_
_entity_poly.entity_id
_entity_poly.type
_entity_poly.pdbx_seq_one_letter_code
_entity_poly.pdbx_strand_id
1 'polypeptide(L)'
;MGPCVVCMRRCGPGDLRCEDCGTRMHRSCIGAKKSAYPGGWLQCTDCTLRAVGIGSSGSEAARALADEWVAATGSAVAEGSAGVYATGRRRYVGFCSKVLNLSEAAALPPGKKGDLNPHAVCLFLMQASQRLAYKTLQGNISALADWQRSKGRSGEDLISQHPLVRRTMATLQRGSGGSQQKASLPISLLRRLIAWLAQTAGLQPNRAEECSRDACWLALGFFGMLRRSELAGLALADVSQQKAEGPVTLTVRRSKTDQQGLGAQVQLAATTQGSKVPIGRIVSRLRRGGATTAANAGVPLEDIQEHGRWKSDAVRLYIKKSGLEKRRTTERM
;
A
#
# COMPACT_ATOMS: atom_id res chain seq x y z
N MET A 1 -24.09 -9.93 3.94
CA MET A 1 -22.82 -10.59 3.52
C MET A 1 -23.05 -12.09 3.45
N GLY A 2 -22.67 -12.74 2.34
CA GLY A 2 -22.90 -14.18 2.08
C GLY A 2 -21.64 -15.05 2.21
N PRO A 3 -21.76 -16.38 2.06
CA PRO A 3 -20.65 -17.32 2.11
C PRO A 3 -19.74 -17.24 0.87
N CYS A 4 -18.48 -17.61 1.06
CA CYS A 4 -17.51 -17.83 0.00
C CYS A 4 -17.89 -19.08 -0.79
N VAL A 5 -17.95 -18.99 -2.13
CA VAL A 5 -18.30 -20.12 -3.00
C VAL A 5 -17.26 -21.24 -2.97
N VAL A 6 -16.03 -20.96 -2.54
CA VAL A 6 -14.93 -21.94 -2.50
C VAL A 6 -14.86 -22.65 -1.15
N CYS A 7 -14.90 -21.92 -0.04
CA CYS A 7 -14.67 -22.49 1.30
C CYS A 7 -15.89 -22.43 2.23
N MET A 8 -17.03 -21.90 1.75
CA MET A 8 -18.29 -21.74 2.48
C MET A 8 -18.24 -20.84 3.72
N ARG A 9 -17.06 -20.30 4.09
CA ARG A 9 -16.93 -19.34 5.20
C ARG A 9 -17.45 -17.96 4.80
N ARG A 10 -17.88 -17.17 5.79
CA ARG A 10 -18.48 -15.84 5.57
C ARG A 10 -17.48 -14.87 4.93
N CYS A 11 -17.91 -14.17 3.88
CA CYS A 11 -17.12 -13.12 3.24
C CYS A 11 -17.30 -11.76 3.93
N GLY A 12 -16.21 -11.01 4.06
CA GLY A 12 -16.18 -9.64 4.55
C GLY A 12 -16.30 -8.58 3.45
N PRO A 13 -16.17 -7.29 3.82
CA PRO A 13 -16.26 -6.16 2.89
C PRO A 13 -15.03 -6.04 1.96
N GLY A 14 -13.93 -6.71 2.31
CA GLY A 14 -12.75 -6.80 1.45
C GLY A 14 -12.84 -7.90 0.42
N ASP A 15 -13.76 -8.86 0.55
CA ASP A 15 -13.80 -10.04 -0.31
C ASP A 15 -14.43 -9.77 -1.66
N LEU A 16 -14.12 -10.65 -2.60
CA LEU A 16 -14.46 -10.50 -4.00
C LEU A 16 -15.89 -10.95 -4.28
N ARG A 17 -16.50 -10.38 -5.32
CA ARG A 17 -17.84 -10.72 -5.79
C ARG A 17 -17.81 -10.92 -7.29
N CYS A 18 -18.38 -12.01 -7.77
CA CYS A 18 -18.58 -12.25 -9.18
C CYS A 18 -19.65 -11.29 -9.74
N GLU A 19 -19.36 -10.63 -10.87
CA GLU A 19 -20.26 -9.66 -11.49
C GLU A 19 -21.43 -10.32 -12.26
N ASP A 20 -21.28 -11.57 -12.69
CA ASP A 20 -22.33 -12.30 -13.42
C ASP A 20 -23.35 -12.95 -12.47
N CYS A 21 -22.88 -13.70 -11.47
CA CYS A 21 -23.74 -14.49 -10.60
C CYS A 21 -23.81 -13.97 -9.16
N GLY A 22 -23.04 -12.95 -8.80
CA GLY A 22 -23.08 -12.32 -7.48
C GLY A 22 -22.46 -13.12 -6.34
N THR A 23 -21.93 -14.31 -6.61
CA THR A 23 -21.24 -15.17 -5.63
C THR A 23 -20.02 -14.46 -5.06
N ARG A 24 -19.65 -14.79 -3.82
CA ARG A 24 -18.50 -14.17 -3.14
C ARG A 24 -17.33 -15.12 -3.03
N MET A 25 -16.11 -14.60 -2.99
CA MET A 25 -14.88 -15.37 -2.96
C MET A 25 -13.85 -14.67 -2.08
N HIS A 26 -13.14 -15.38 -1.19
CA HIS A 26 -11.95 -14.82 -0.54
C HIS A 26 -10.83 -14.69 -1.58
N ARG A 27 -10.04 -13.61 -1.49
CA ARG A 27 -8.85 -13.46 -2.35
C ARG A 27 -7.90 -14.66 -2.23
N SER A 28 -7.68 -15.12 -1.00
CA SER A 28 -6.83 -16.28 -0.71
C SER A 28 -7.38 -17.59 -1.30
N CYS A 29 -8.71 -17.75 -1.33
CA CYS A 29 -9.34 -18.96 -1.87
C CYS A 29 -9.18 -19.12 -3.38
N ILE A 30 -8.93 -18.02 -4.11
CA ILE A 30 -8.76 -18.04 -5.56
C ILE A 30 -7.34 -17.66 -5.99
N GLY A 31 -6.37 -17.68 -5.07
CA GLY A 31 -4.98 -17.31 -5.36
C GLY A 31 -4.77 -15.85 -5.79
N ALA A 32 -5.77 -14.99 -5.61
CA ALA A 32 -5.69 -13.59 -6.01
C ALA A 32 -4.79 -12.81 -5.04
N LYS A 33 -3.90 -11.96 -5.59
CA LYS A 33 -3.02 -11.09 -4.81
C LYS A 33 -3.85 -10.19 -3.87
N LYS A 34 -3.29 -9.71 -2.75
CA LYS A 34 -4.00 -8.75 -1.87
C LYS A 34 -4.39 -7.46 -2.62
N SER A 35 -3.59 -7.07 -3.59
CA SER A 35 -3.83 -5.95 -4.50
C SER A 35 -4.87 -6.24 -5.57
N ALA A 36 -5.28 -7.51 -5.71
CA ALA A 36 -6.22 -7.92 -6.72
C ALA A 36 -7.55 -7.21 -6.48
N TYR A 37 -8.00 -6.63 -7.59
CA TYR A 37 -9.32 -6.07 -7.76
C TYR A 37 -9.75 -4.99 -6.77
N PRO A 38 -9.58 -3.75 -7.20
CA PRO A 38 -10.41 -2.65 -6.74
C PRO A 38 -11.73 -2.53 -7.49
N GLY A 39 -11.80 -2.93 -8.77
CA GLY A 39 -12.96 -2.71 -9.64
C GLY A 39 -12.80 -3.18 -11.10
N GLY A 40 -12.31 -4.39 -11.32
CA GLY A 40 -12.00 -4.94 -12.65
C GLY A 40 -12.83 -6.16 -13.12
N TRP A 41 -14.16 -6.10 -13.38
CA TRP A 41 -15.05 -7.24 -13.75
C TRP A 41 -14.58 -8.67 -13.41
N LEU A 42 -14.92 -9.15 -12.21
CA LEU A 42 -14.52 -10.48 -11.77
C LEU A 42 -15.58 -11.49 -12.18
N GLN A 43 -15.17 -12.53 -12.91
CA GLN A 43 -15.98 -13.71 -13.13
C GLN A 43 -15.47 -14.84 -12.23
N CYS A 44 -16.37 -15.56 -11.56
CA CYS A 44 -15.96 -16.79 -10.88
C CYS A 44 -15.69 -17.88 -11.91
N THR A 45 -14.94 -18.90 -11.52
CA THR A 45 -14.59 -20.06 -12.33
C THR A 45 -15.79 -20.66 -13.05
N ASP A 46 -16.92 -20.85 -12.35
CA ASP A 46 -18.14 -21.40 -12.96
C ASP A 46 -18.80 -20.47 -13.99
N CYS A 47 -18.69 -19.15 -13.83
CA CYS A 47 -19.16 -18.20 -14.84
C CYS A 47 -18.23 -18.18 -16.05
N THR A 48 -16.92 -18.28 -15.83
CA THR A 48 -15.93 -18.41 -16.91
C THR A 48 -16.17 -19.68 -17.73
N LEU A 49 -16.34 -20.83 -17.07
CA LEU A 49 -16.63 -22.11 -17.73
C LEU A 49 -17.97 -22.09 -18.49
N ARG A 50 -19.01 -21.45 -17.93
CA ARG A 50 -20.28 -21.25 -18.63
C ARG A 50 -20.13 -20.33 -19.86
N ALA A 51 -19.32 -19.29 -19.76
CA ALA A 51 -19.10 -18.37 -20.88
C ALA A 51 -18.41 -19.04 -22.08
N VAL A 52 -17.59 -20.07 -21.85
CA VAL A 52 -17.01 -20.91 -22.92
C VAL A 52 -17.86 -22.13 -23.30
N GLY A 53 -19.07 -22.26 -22.74
CA GLY A 53 -20.03 -23.32 -23.10
C GLY A 53 -19.82 -24.67 -22.40
N ILE A 54 -18.93 -24.75 -21.41
CA ILE A 54 -18.53 -26.01 -20.75
C ILE A 54 -19.44 -26.35 -19.54
N GLY A 55 -20.24 -25.38 -19.04
CA GLY A 55 -21.11 -25.59 -17.88
C GLY A 55 -20.33 -25.86 -16.59
N SER A 56 -20.98 -26.42 -15.56
CA SER A 56 -20.35 -26.77 -14.28
C SER A 56 -19.60 -28.12 -14.28
N SER A 57 -19.73 -28.90 -15.36
CA SER A 57 -19.19 -30.25 -15.54
C SER A 57 -17.92 -30.27 -16.41
N GLY A 58 -17.17 -29.18 -16.44
CA GLY A 58 -15.91 -29.10 -17.18
C GLY A 58 -14.87 -30.07 -16.67
N SER A 59 -13.95 -30.49 -17.55
CA SER A 59 -12.80 -31.29 -17.16
C SER A 59 -11.97 -30.58 -16.09
N GLU A 60 -11.24 -31.35 -15.28
CA GLU A 60 -10.34 -30.82 -14.26
C GLU A 60 -9.32 -29.85 -14.86
N ALA A 61 -8.79 -30.15 -16.05
CA ALA A 61 -7.90 -29.26 -16.79
C ALA A 61 -8.55 -27.92 -17.18
N ALA A 62 -9.80 -27.91 -17.66
CA ALA A 62 -10.51 -26.68 -18.00
C ALA A 62 -10.78 -25.83 -16.75
N ARG A 63 -11.09 -26.47 -15.63
CA ARG A 63 -11.32 -25.78 -14.35
C ARG A 63 -10.04 -25.16 -13.81
N ALA A 64 -8.92 -25.88 -13.86
CA ALA A 64 -7.60 -25.36 -13.46
C ALA A 64 -7.18 -24.13 -14.29
N LEU A 65 -7.36 -24.19 -15.61
CA LEU A 65 -7.10 -23.04 -16.49
C LEU A 65 -8.00 -21.83 -16.18
N ALA A 66 -9.28 -22.07 -15.90
CA ALA A 66 -10.20 -21.01 -15.51
C ALA A 66 -9.79 -20.38 -14.16
N ASP A 67 -9.38 -21.19 -13.18
CA ASP A 67 -8.88 -20.71 -11.88
C ASP A 67 -7.62 -19.83 -12.04
N GLU A 68 -6.67 -20.28 -12.86
CA GLU A 68 -5.46 -19.51 -13.17
C GLU A 68 -5.79 -18.16 -13.85
N TRP A 69 -6.70 -18.16 -14.82
CA TRP A 69 -7.15 -16.94 -15.48
C TRP A 69 -7.87 -15.98 -14.51
N VAL A 70 -8.74 -16.50 -13.64
CA VAL A 70 -9.42 -15.69 -12.62
C VAL A 70 -8.41 -15.06 -11.66
N ALA A 71 -7.37 -15.80 -11.25
CA ALA A 71 -6.30 -15.28 -10.39
C ALA A 71 -5.47 -14.20 -11.10
N ALA A 72 -5.16 -14.40 -12.39
CA ALA A 72 -4.36 -13.49 -13.21
C ALA A 72 -5.10 -12.17 -13.50
N THR A 73 -6.34 -12.25 -13.98
CA THR A 73 -7.16 -11.08 -14.35
C THR A 73 -7.55 -10.22 -13.16
N GLY A 74 -7.75 -10.84 -11.99
CA GLY A 74 -7.93 -10.12 -10.74
C GLY A 74 -6.76 -9.18 -10.39
N SER A 75 -5.57 -9.42 -10.94
CA SER A 75 -4.32 -8.73 -10.60
C SER A 75 -3.86 -7.65 -11.61
N ALA A 76 -4.69 -7.29 -12.59
CA ALA A 76 -4.30 -6.47 -13.76
C ALA A 76 -4.00 -4.98 -13.47
N VAL A 77 -4.28 -4.47 -12.28
CA VAL A 77 -3.97 -3.07 -11.90
C VAL A 77 -2.73 -3.05 -11.01
N ALA A 78 -1.76 -2.17 -11.32
CA ALA A 78 -0.60 -1.94 -10.46
C ALA A 78 -1.05 -1.64 -9.02
N GLU A 79 -0.44 -2.32 -8.04
CA GLU A 79 -0.85 -2.35 -6.63
C GLU A 79 -1.05 -0.95 -5.99
N GLY A 80 -0.27 0.05 -6.42
CA GLY A 80 -0.42 1.44 -5.97
C GLY A 80 -1.65 2.17 -6.54
N SER A 81 -2.00 1.94 -7.80
CA SER A 81 -3.22 2.52 -8.42
C SER A 81 -4.47 1.83 -7.90
N ALA A 82 -4.33 0.58 -7.48
CA ALA A 82 -5.43 -0.24 -7.06
C ALA A 82 -6.17 0.32 -5.83
N GLY A 83 -5.42 0.64 -4.76
CA GLY A 83 -5.98 1.24 -3.55
C GLY A 83 -6.60 2.63 -3.77
N VAL A 84 -6.05 3.40 -4.73
CA VAL A 84 -6.56 4.72 -5.09
C VAL A 84 -7.94 4.59 -5.75
N TYR A 85 -8.09 3.69 -6.72
CA TYR A 85 -9.39 3.48 -7.38
C TYR A 85 -10.43 2.88 -6.44
N ALA A 86 -10.05 1.94 -5.57
CA ALA A 86 -10.95 1.43 -4.52
C ALA A 86 -11.48 2.56 -3.63
N THR A 87 -10.60 3.50 -3.25
CA THR A 87 -10.99 4.65 -2.43
C THR A 87 -11.89 5.61 -3.19
N GLY A 88 -11.60 5.89 -4.47
CA GLY A 88 -12.46 6.71 -5.32
C GLY A 88 -13.88 6.15 -5.45
N ARG A 89 -14.01 4.84 -5.73
CA ARG A 89 -15.32 4.16 -5.80
C ARG A 89 -16.03 4.12 -4.46
N ARG A 90 -15.35 3.82 -3.35
CA ARG A 90 -15.97 3.84 -2.01
C ARG A 90 -16.54 5.21 -1.66
N ARG A 91 -15.89 6.31 -2.07
CA ARG A 91 -16.44 7.66 -1.90
C ARG A 91 -17.73 7.85 -2.69
N TYR A 92 -17.75 7.41 -3.95
CA TYR A 92 -18.93 7.50 -4.80
C TYR A 92 -20.10 6.65 -4.26
N VAL A 93 -19.86 5.37 -3.97
CA VAL A 93 -20.87 4.48 -3.37
C VAL A 93 -21.36 5.00 -2.02
N GLY A 94 -20.44 5.47 -1.18
CA GLY A 94 -20.78 6.08 0.11
C GLY A 94 -21.63 7.34 -0.04
N PHE A 95 -21.37 8.17 -1.05
CA PHE A 95 -22.22 9.30 -1.40
C PHE A 95 -23.61 8.83 -1.85
N CYS A 96 -23.69 7.91 -2.81
CA CYS A 96 -24.95 7.39 -3.32
C CYS A 96 -25.82 6.81 -2.20
N SER A 97 -25.24 6.03 -1.30
CA SER A 97 -25.96 5.43 -0.18
C SER A 97 -26.39 6.47 0.86
N LYS A 98 -25.49 7.37 1.29
CA LYS A 98 -25.77 8.28 2.41
C LYS A 98 -26.55 9.53 2.02
N VAL A 99 -26.44 9.96 0.77
CA VAL A 99 -26.97 11.26 0.31
C VAL A 99 -28.08 11.08 -0.70
N LEU A 100 -27.93 10.14 -1.65
CA LEU A 100 -28.98 9.86 -2.64
C LEU A 100 -29.95 8.74 -2.21
N ASN A 101 -29.69 8.09 -1.08
CA ASN A 101 -30.42 6.90 -0.62
C ASN A 101 -30.49 5.77 -1.67
N LEU A 102 -29.44 5.64 -2.49
CA LEU A 102 -29.33 4.62 -3.51
C LEU A 102 -28.58 3.40 -2.98
N SER A 103 -29.04 2.21 -3.33
CA SER A 103 -28.31 0.98 -3.04
C SER A 103 -26.97 0.94 -3.80
N GLU A 104 -26.01 0.14 -3.34
CA GLU A 104 -24.75 -0.08 -4.05
C GLU A 104 -24.99 -0.61 -5.47
N ALA A 105 -26.00 -1.47 -5.65
CA ALA A 105 -26.38 -1.99 -6.96
C ALA A 105 -27.06 -0.94 -7.86
N ALA A 106 -27.59 0.15 -7.31
CA ALA A 106 -28.06 1.28 -8.12
C ALA A 106 -26.93 2.26 -8.45
N ALA A 107 -25.95 2.42 -7.55
CA ALA A 107 -24.77 3.26 -7.76
C ALA A 107 -23.80 2.64 -8.77
N LEU A 108 -23.53 1.35 -8.64
CA LEU A 108 -22.70 0.55 -9.53
C LEU A 108 -23.54 -0.65 -10.03
N PRO A 109 -24.41 -0.44 -11.04
CA PRO A 109 -25.26 -1.50 -11.57
C PRO A 109 -24.48 -2.75 -11.92
N PRO A 110 -24.86 -3.95 -11.46
CA PRO A 110 -24.20 -5.20 -11.86
C PRO A 110 -24.53 -5.54 -13.33
N GLY A 111 -23.82 -6.52 -13.90
CA GLY A 111 -24.10 -6.97 -15.26
C GLY A 111 -23.50 -6.08 -16.36
N LYS A 112 -23.37 -6.62 -17.58
CA LYS A 112 -22.67 -5.96 -18.70
C LYS A 112 -23.39 -4.71 -19.19
N LYS A 113 -24.74 -4.73 -19.14
CA LYS A 113 -25.59 -3.63 -19.62
C LYS A 113 -25.74 -2.48 -18.63
N GLY A 114 -25.57 -2.73 -17.33
CA GLY A 114 -25.72 -1.71 -16.28
C GLY A 114 -24.56 -0.72 -16.29
N ASP A 115 -24.85 0.58 -16.18
CA ASP A 115 -23.84 1.65 -16.20
C ASP A 115 -24.10 2.75 -15.18
N LEU A 116 -23.09 3.59 -14.96
CA LEU A 116 -23.16 4.76 -14.11
C LEU A 116 -24.21 5.74 -14.62
N ASN A 117 -25.01 6.28 -13.71
CA ASN A 117 -25.90 7.41 -14.01
C ASN A 117 -25.06 8.72 -14.03
N PRO A 118 -24.96 9.42 -15.18
CA PRO A 118 -24.16 10.63 -15.29
C PRO A 118 -24.59 11.75 -14.34
N HIS A 119 -25.89 11.88 -14.07
CA HIS A 119 -26.41 12.87 -13.12
C HIS A 119 -25.98 12.55 -11.69
N ALA A 120 -26.02 11.29 -11.28
CA ALA A 120 -25.52 10.88 -9.95
C ALA A 120 -24.03 11.18 -9.80
N VAL A 121 -23.24 11.00 -10.86
CA VAL A 121 -21.81 11.36 -10.87
C VAL A 121 -21.61 12.88 -10.80
N CYS A 122 -22.37 13.68 -11.54
CA CYS A 122 -22.32 15.15 -11.44
C CYS A 122 -22.66 15.64 -10.03
N LEU A 123 -23.72 15.11 -9.40
CA LEU A 123 -24.08 15.44 -8.01
C LEU A 123 -22.98 15.04 -7.02
N PHE A 124 -22.38 13.85 -7.21
CA PHE A 124 -21.23 13.42 -6.43
C PHE A 124 -20.07 14.41 -6.54
N LEU A 125 -19.72 14.85 -7.75
CA LEU A 125 -18.62 15.80 -7.98
C LEU A 125 -18.88 17.15 -7.32
N MET A 126 -20.13 17.63 -7.37
CA MET A 126 -20.54 18.88 -6.73
C MET A 126 -20.44 18.83 -5.21
N GLN A 127 -20.81 17.73 -4.56
CA GLN A 127 -20.62 17.61 -3.11
C GLN A 127 -19.15 17.35 -2.75
N ALA A 128 -18.46 16.53 -3.53
CA ALA A 128 -17.07 16.18 -3.28
C ALA A 128 -16.15 17.39 -3.41
N SER A 129 -16.43 18.35 -4.30
CA SER A 129 -15.63 19.55 -4.49
C SER A 129 -15.60 20.47 -3.28
N GLN A 130 -16.62 20.42 -2.42
CA GLN A 130 -16.66 21.18 -1.16
C GLN A 130 -15.57 20.75 -0.17
N ARG A 131 -15.01 19.54 -0.32
CA ARG A 131 -14.04 18.97 0.63
C ARG A 131 -12.75 18.46 -0.03
N LEU A 132 -12.77 18.20 -1.33
CA LEU A 132 -11.67 17.57 -2.05
C LEU A 132 -11.12 18.51 -3.11
N ALA A 133 -9.79 18.57 -3.21
CA ALA A 133 -9.11 19.28 -4.28
C ALA A 133 -9.47 18.71 -5.67
N TYR A 134 -9.46 19.56 -6.69
CA TYR A 134 -9.79 19.22 -8.08
C TYR A 134 -9.07 17.96 -8.60
N LYS A 135 -7.77 17.82 -8.31
CA LYS A 135 -6.97 16.64 -8.69
C LYS A 135 -7.49 15.34 -8.07
N THR A 136 -8.09 15.41 -6.89
CA THR A 136 -8.72 14.24 -6.25
C THR A 136 -10.03 13.89 -6.95
N LEU A 137 -10.80 14.89 -7.41
CA LEU A 137 -12.01 14.66 -8.21
C LEU A 137 -11.68 13.97 -9.53
N GLN A 138 -10.63 14.41 -10.22
CA GLN A 138 -10.11 13.72 -11.42
C GLN A 138 -9.73 12.26 -11.12
N GLY A 139 -9.11 12.00 -9.96
CA GLY A 139 -8.80 10.64 -9.50
C GLY A 139 -10.06 9.80 -9.24
N ASN A 140 -11.12 10.37 -8.66
CA ASN A 140 -12.38 9.67 -8.46
C ASN A 140 -13.05 9.32 -9.80
N ILE A 141 -13.05 10.24 -10.78
CA ILE A 141 -13.58 9.96 -12.13
C ILE A 141 -12.77 8.85 -12.82
N SER A 142 -11.44 8.89 -12.68
CA SER A 142 -10.57 7.84 -13.22
C SER A 142 -10.90 6.47 -12.65
N ALA A 143 -11.25 6.40 -11.35
CA ALA A 143 -11.69 5.17 -10.69
C ALA A 143 -13.05 4.65 -11.20
N LEU A 144 -13.95 5.56 -11.58
CA LEU A 144 -15.25 5.21 -12.18
C LEU A 144 -15.08 4.75 -13.64
N ALA A 145 -14.24 5.43 -14.42
CA ALA A 145 -13.89 5.03 -15.77
C ALA A 145 -13.14 3.69 -15.80
N ASP A 146 -12.25 3.43 -14.84
CA ASP A 146 -11.60 2.13 -14.62
C ASP A 146 -12.63 1.01 -14.41
N TRP A 147 -13.67 1.27 -13.60
CA TRP A 147 -14.77 0.32 -13.42
C TRP A 147 -15.56 0.08 -14.70
N GLN A 148 -15.84 1.12 -15.50
CA GLN A 148 -16.51 0.94 -16.79
C GLN A 148 -15.64 0.17 -17.81
N ARG A 149 -14.33 0.44 -17.85
CA ARG A 149 -13.39 -0.33 -18.70
C ARG A 149 -13.40 -1.79 -18.35
N SER A 150 -13.53 -2.09 -17.08
CA SER A 150 -13.65 -3.47 -16.65
C SER A 150 -14.88 -4.18 -17.23
N LYS A 151 -15.97 -3.44 -17.48
CA LYS A 151 -17.16 -3.97 -18.18
C LYS A 151 -17.00 -4.10 -19.69
N GLY A 152 -15.82 -3.81 -20.23
CA GLY A 152 -15.57 -3.74 -21.66
C GLY A 152 -15.97 -2.42 -22.32
N ARG A 153 -16.24 -1.35 -21.55
CA ARG A 153 -16.51 -0.02 -22.13
C ARG A 153 -15.21 0.69 -22.47
N SER A 154 -15.20 1.45 -23.55
CA SER A 154 -14.00 2.17 -24.00
C SER A 154 -14.36 3.47 -24.71
N GLY A 155 -13.35 4.32 -24.91
CA GLY A 155 -13.51 5.53 -25.71
C GLY A 155 -14.56 6.49 -25.14
N GLU A 156 -15.50 6.89 -25.99
CA GLU A 156 -16.51 7.92 -25.73
C GLU A 156 -17.60 7.48 -24.72
N ASP A 157 -17.81 6.17 -24.57
CA ASP A 157 -18.79 5.61 -23.63
C ASP A 157 -18.38 5.76 -22.16
N LEU A 158 -17.14 6.20 -21.90
CA LEU A 158 -16.65 6.38 -20.55
C LEU A 158 -17.26 7.63 -19.91
N ILE A 159 -17.60 7.51 -18.63
CA ILE A 159 -18.13 8.57 -17.78
C ILE A 159 -17.20 9.78 -17.71
N SER A 160 -15.89 9.56 -17.88
CA SER A 160 -14.89 10.62 -17.97
C SER A 160 -15.02 11.48 -19.22
N GLN A 161 -15.59 10.91 -20.30
CA GLN A 161 -15.83 11.60 -21.57
C GLN A 161 -17.26 12.16 -21.69
N HIS A 162 -18.18 11.69 -20.84
CA HIS A 162 -19.57 12.13 -20.87
C HIS A 162 -19.71 13.67 -20.80
N PRO A 163 -20.46 14.32 -21.71
CA PRO A 163 -20.53 15.77 -21.82
C PRO A 163 -20.89 16.49 -20.51
N LEU A 164 -21.87 15.96 -19.77
CA LEU A 164 -22.27 16.52 -18.47
C LEU A 164 -21.13 16.50 -17.45
N VAL A 165 -20.40 15.39 -17.35
CA VAL A 165 -19.31 15.22 -16.39
C VAL A 165 -18.13 16.13 -16.74
N ARG A 166 -17.78 16.23 -18.03
CA ARG A 166 -16.75 17.16 -18.51
C ARG A 166 -17.12 18.61 -18.21
N ARG A 167 -18.38 19.00 -18.46
CA ARG A 167 -18.87 20.35 -18.16
C ARG A 167 -18.83 20.64 -16.65
N THR A 168 -19.26 19.71 -15.80
CA THR A 168 -19.17 19.83 -14.34
C THR A 168 -17.72 20.01 -13.90
N MET A 169 -16.80 19.18 -14.40
CA MET A 169 -15.38 19.29 -14.07
C MET A 169 -14.77 20.62 -14.50
N ALA A 170 -15.09 21.11 -15.70
CA ALA A 170 -14.61 22.42 -16.17
C ALA A 170 -15.10 23.58 -15.28
N THR A 171 -16.34 23.53 -14.82
CA THR A 171 -16.87 24.51 -13.85
C THR A 171 -16.16 24.42 -12.50
N LEU A 172 -15.97 23.20 -11.98
CA LEU A 172 -15.26 23.00 -10.72
C LEU A 172 -13.78 23.40 -10.80
N GLN A 173 -13.15 23.27 -11.97
CA GLN A 173 -11.78 23.73 -12.18
C GLN A 173 -11.65 25.26 -12.10
N ARG A 174 -12.62 26.00 -12.67
CA ARG A 174 -12.65 27.46 -12.61
C ARG A 174 -12.88 27.98 -11.19
N GLY A 175 -13.68 27.26 -10.40
CA GLY A 175 -13.94 27.59 -8.99
C GLY A 175 -12.88 27.07 -8.01
N SER A 176 -12.01 26.15 -8.43
CA SER A 176 -10.91 25.69 -7.58
C SER A 176 -9.78 26.71 -7.60
N GLY A 177 -9.75 27.59 -6.59
CA GLY A 177 -8.56 28.36 -6.27
C GLY A 177 -7.34 27.44 -6.28
N GLY A 178 -6.27 27.87 -6.94
CA GLY A 178 -5.10 27.04 -7.27
C GLY A 178 -4.65 26.16 -6.10
N SER A 179 -4.22 24.93 -6.39
CA SER A 179 -3.91 23.95 -5.35
C SER A 179 -2.99 24.55 -4.30
N GLN A 180 -3.46 24.67 -3.05
CA GLN A 180 -2.57 24.98 -1.93
C GLN A 180 -1.50 23.90 -1.89
N GLN A 181 -0.25 24.27 -2.16
CA GLN A 181 0.88 23.39 -1.89
C GLN A 181 0.83 23.08 -0.41
N LYS A 182 0.70 21.79 -0.06
CA LYS A 182 0.86 21.38 1.33
C LYS A 182 2.28 21.77 1.74
N ALA A 183 2.40 22.58 2.80
CA ALA A 183 3.69 23.00 3.30
C ALA A 183 4.57 21.77 3.54
N SER A 184 5.76 21.77 2.94
CA SER A 184 6.76 20.73 3.17
C SER A 184 7.11 20.68 4.65
N LEU A 185 7.37 19.47 5.18
CA LEU A 185 7.87 19.32 6.55
C LEU A 185 9.18 20.13 6.69
N PRO A 186 9.24 21.18 7.54
CA PRO A 186 10.46 21.95 7.67
C PRO A 186 11.56 21.09 8.31
N ILE A 187 12.78 21.21 7.80
CA ILE A 187 13.93 20.46 8.33
C ILE A 187 14.17 20.74 9.83
N SER A 188 13.83 21.95 10.30
CA SER A 188 13.88 22.33 11.71
C SER A 188 12.89 21.55 12.58
N LEU A 189 11.69 21.25 12.05
CA LEU A 189 10.70 20.43 12.74
C LEU A 189 11.15 18.96 12.78
N LEU A 190 11.67 18.42 11.67
CA LEU A 190 12.24 17.07 11.65
C LEU A 190 13.34 16.89 12.71
N ARG A 191 14.27 17.86 12.81
CA ARG A 191 15.33 17.85 13.84
C ARG A 191 14.76 17.81 15.25
N ARG A 192 13.74 18.62 15.53
CA ARG A 192 13.08 18.66 16.84
C ARG A 192 12.41 17.32 17.16
N LEU A 193 11.72 16.70 16.20
CA LEU A 193 11.10 15.38 16.38
C LEU A 193 12.14 14.30 16.69
N ILE A 194 13.24 14.26 15.94
CA ILE A 194 14.33 13.28 16.17
C ILE A 194 14.98 13.51 17.53
N ALA A 195 15.23 14.77 17.91
CA ALA A 195 15.81 15.11 19.21
C ALA A 195 14.88 14.72 20.36
N TRP A 196 13.58 14.98 20.21
CA TRP A 196 12.57 14.59 21.18
C TRP A 196 12.53 13.06 21.36
N LEU A 197 12.50 12.28 20.27
CA LEU A 197 12.55 10.82 20.35
C LEU A 197 13.82 10.31 21.04
N ALA A 198 14.98 10.93 20.77
CA ALA A 198 16.23 10.57 21.43
C ALA A 198 16.20 10.88 22.94
N GLN A 199 15.60 12.00 23.34
CA GLN A 199 15.42 12.36 24.74
C GLN A 199 14.44 11.42 25.44
N THR A 200 13.29 11.12 24.82
CA THR A 200 12.29 10.17 25.34
C THR A 200 12.91 8.79 25.54
N ALA A 201 13.70 8.30 24.58
CA ALA A 201 14.41 7.02 24.72
C ALA A 201 15.38 7.00 25.92
N GLY A 202 15.98 8.13 26.26
CA GLY A 202 16.88 8.26 27.42
C GLY A 202 16.14 8.30 28.76
N LEU A 203 14.99 8.98 28.80
CA LEU A 203 14.16 9.10 30.01
C LEU A 203 13.28 7.86 30.26
N GLN A 204 12.89 7.15 29.20
CA GLN A 204 12.00 5.99 29.23
C GLN A 204 12.64 4.81 28.49
N PRO A 205 13.53 4.04 29.15
CA PRO A 205 14.24 2.93 28.53
C PRO A 205 13.33 1.86 27.91
N ASN A 206 12.15 1.65 28.49
CA ASN A 206 11.12 0.74 27.97
C ASN A 206 10.58 1.16 26.58
N ARG A 207 10.70 2.43 26.21
CA ARG A 207 10.27 2.97 24.90
C ARG A 207 11.42 3.20 23.93
N ALA A 208 12.65 2.87 24.32
CA ALA A 208 13.83 3.19 23.53
C ALA A 208 13.82 2.54 22.13
N GLU A 209 13.25 1.33 22.01
CA GLU A 209 13.11 0.64 20.72
C GLU A 209 12.10 1.33 19.81
N GLU A 210 10.90 1.67 20.32
CA GLU A 210 9.88 2.43 19.59
C GLU A 210 10.42 3.77 19.09
N CYS A 211 11.09 4.51 19.98
CA CYS A 211 11.67 5.80 19.64
C CYS A 211 12.78 5.68 18.60
N SER A 212 13.64 4.65 18.70
CA SER A 212 14.70 4.40 17.72
C SER A 212 14.13 4.03 16.36
N ARG A 213 13.07 3.21 16.34
CA ARG A 213 12.33 2.84 15.14
C ARG A 213 11.73 4.08 14.49
N ASP A 214 10.96 4.86 15.22
CA ASP A 214 10.25 6.04 14.69
C ASP A 214 11.22 7.12 14.20
N ALA A 215 12.36 7.32 14.89
CA ALA A 215 13.42 8.21 14.42
C ALA A 215 14.04 7.72 13.09
N CYS A 216 14.18 6.40 12.92
CA CYS A 216 14.63 5.80 11.68
C CYS A 216 13.62 6.03 10.54
N TRP A 217 12.32 5.79 10.78
CA TRP A 217 11.27 6.07 9.79
C TRP A 217 11.26 7.53 9.33
N LEU A 218 11.39 8.47 10.28
CA LEU A 218 11.47 9.90 9.98
C LEU A 218 12.71 10.24 9.15
N ALA A 219 13.89 9.76 9.55
CA ALA A 219 15.14 10.04 8.86
C ALA A 219 15.18 9.42 7.44
N LEU A 220 14.88 8.13 7.32
CA LEU A 220 14.90 7.43 6.03
C LEU A 220 13.80 7.94 5.10
N GLY A 221 12.59 8.16 5.62
CA GLY A 221 11.48 8.70 4.84
C GLY A 221 11.77 10.09 4.30
N PHE A 222 12.29 10.98 5.16
CA PHE A 222 12.59 12.35 4.77
C PHE A 222 13.78 12.42 3.81
N PHE A 223 14.95 11.91 4.20
CA PHE A 223 16.17 12.08 3.38
C PHE A 223 16.22 11.16 2.17
N GLY A 224 15.52 10.02 2.20
CA GLY A 224 15.36 9.16 1.04
C GLY A 224 14.29 9.65 0.06
N MET A 225 13.57 10.74 0.39
CA MET A 225 12.43 11.24 -0.40
C MET A 225 11.39 10.14 -0.70
N LEU A 226 11.23 9.21 0.24
CA LEU A 226 10.43 8.02 0.03
C LEU A 226 8.95 8.35 0.13
N ARG A 227 8.18 7.85 -0.84
CA ARG A 227 6.72 7.87 -0.75
C ARG A 227 6.29 6.97 0.40
N ARG A 228 5.13 7.27 0.99
CA ARG A 228 4.55 6.47 2.09
C ARG A 228 4.54 4.96 1.80
N SER A 229 4.20 4.56 0.57
CA SER A 229 4.17 3.14 0.17
C SER A 229 5.56 2.52 0.03
N GLU A 230 6.56 3.29 -0.42
CA GLU A 230 7.95 2.83 -0.54
C GLU A 230 8.54 2.64 0.86
N LEU A 231 8.32 3.62 1.73
CA LEU A 231 8.73 3.57 3.12
C LEU A 231 8.05 2.40 3.86
N ALA A 232 6.73 2.23 3.72
CA ALA A 232 5.98 1.13 4.34
C ALA A 232 6.35 -0.26 3.81
N GLY A 233 6.86 -0.35 2.57
CA GLY A 233 7.34 -1.60 1.97
C GLY A 233 8.81 -1.91 2.26
N LEU A 234 9.52 -1.02 2.95
CA LEU A 234 10.95 -1.17 3.23
C LEU A 234 11.15 -2.24 4.32
N ALA A 235 11.92 -3.28 4.01
CA ALA A 235 12.35 -4.29 4.98
C ALA A 235 13.72 -3.93 5.57
N LEU A 236 14.09 -4.53 6.71
CA LEU A 236 15.43 -4.37 7.29
C LEU A 236 16.54 -4.80 6.32
N ALA A 237 16.30 -5.86 5.54
CA ALA A 237 17.19 -6.33 4.48
C ALA A 237 17.38 -5.32 3.32
N ASP A 238 16.49 -4.34 3.19
CA ASP A 238 16.60 -3.29 2.17
C ASP A 238 17.48 -2.11 2.63
N VAL A 239 17.88 -2.10 3.90
CA VAL A 239 18.73 -1.06 4.50
C VAL A 239 20.12 -1.64 4.73
N SER A 240 21.10 -1.19 3.95
CA SER A 240 22.50 -1.60 4.08
C SER A 240 23.32 -0.47 4.70
N GLN A 241 24.18 -0.83 5.65
CA GLN A 241 25.19 0.06 6.22
C GLN A 241 26.49 -0.75 6.35
N GLN A 242 27.51 -0.39 5.56
CA GLN A 242 28.78 -1.14 5.53
C GLN A 242 29.62 -0.95 6.80
N LYS A 243 29.58 0.25 7.39
CA LYS A 243 30.28 0.60 8.63
C LYS A 243 29.30 1.21 9.63
N ALA A 244 29.39 0.83 10.90
CA ALA A 244 28.56 1.41 11.96
C ALA A 244 28.66 2.94 11.98
N GLU A 245 27.50 3.59 12.05
CA GLU A 245 27.33 5.04 11.94
C GLU A 245 27.75 5.67 10.58
N GLY A 246 28.13 4.85 9.60
CA GLY A 246 28.50 5.28 8.26
C GLY A 246 27.31 5.52 7.32
N PRO A 247 27.58 5.79 6.02
CA PRO A 247 26.55 5.98 5.00
C PRO A 247 25.57 4.81 4.92
N VAL A 248 24.34 5.11 4.50
CA VAL A 248 23.24 4.15 4.45
C VAL A 248 22.75 4.03 3.02
N THR A 249 22.67 2.81 2.52
CA THR A 249 22.09 2.49 1.21
C THR A 249 20.71 1.88 1.42
N LEU A 250 19.70 2.44 0.77
CA LEU A 250 18.34 1.90 0.73
C LEU A 250 18.09 1.25 -0.62
N THR A 251 17.48 0.06 -0.61
CA THR A 251 17.01 -0.62 -1.82
C THR A 251 15.49 -0.48 -1.90
N VAL A 252 15.01 0.43 -2.74
CA VAL A 252 13.58 0.61 -3.02
C VAL A 252 13.20 -0.40 -4.09
N ARG A 253 12.57 -1.51 -3.69
CA ARG A 253 12.21 -2.61 -4.62
C ARG A 253 11.21 -2.21 -5.69
N ARG A 254 10.32 -1.27 -5.38
CA ARG A 254 9.30 -0.78 -6.30
C ARG A 254 8.93 0.66 -5.96
N SER A 255 8.88 1.52 -6.96
CA SER A 255 8.37 2.88 -6.82
C SER A 255 7.09 3.08 -7.61
N LYS A 256 6.35 4.15 -7.35
CA LYS A 256 5.14 4.46 -8.11
C LYS A 256 5.42 4.68 -9.60
N THR A 257 6.58 5.22 -9.94
CA THR A 257 7.01 5.52 -11.31
C THR A 257 7.76 4.39 -11.98
N ASP A 258 8.07 3.32 -11.24
CA ASP A 258 8.76 2.13 -11.72
C ASP A 258 7.74 1.11 -12.25
N GLN A 259 7.29 1.33 -13.49
CA GLN A 259 6.32 0.47 -14.15
C GLN A 259 6.89 -0.92 -14.47
N GLN A 260 8.21 -1.01 -14.68
CA GLN A 260 8.92 -2.25 -15.04
C GLN A 260 9.42 -3.04 -13.82
N GLY A 261 9.41 -2.45 -12.62
CA GLY A 261 9.81 -3.13 -11.39
C GLY A 261 11.32 -3.31 -11.24
N LEU A 262 12.11 -2.43 -11.85
CA LEU A 262 13.58 -2.47 -11.81
C LEU A 262 14.12 -2.14 -10.40
N GLY A 263 13.33 -1.45 -9.57
CA GLY A 263 13.75 -0.92 -8.29
C GLY A 263 14.72 0.26 -8.42
N ALA A 264 15.16 0.79 -7.28
CA ALA A 264 16.12 1.88 -7.21
C ALA A 264 16.98 1.75 -5.94
N GLN A 265 18.23 2.22 -6.02
CA GLN A 265 19.07 2.41 -4.83
C GLN A 265 19.12 3.89 -4.46
N VAL A 266 18.91 4.18 -3.17
CA VAL A 266 19.01 5.54 -2.61
C VAL A 266 20.16 5.57 -1.62
N GLN A 267 21.14 6.43 -1.88
CA GLN A 267 22.31 6.59 -1.02
C GLN A 267 22.13 7.78 -0.08
N LEU A 268 22.28 7.54 1.22
CA LEU A 268 22.17 8.55 2.26
C LEU A 268 23.52 8.75 2.94
N ALA A 269 23.91 10.01 3.08
CA ALA A 269 25.11 10.37 3.84
C ALA A 269 24.97 9.94 5.32
N ALA A 270 26.10 9.60 5.95
CA ALA A 270 26.15 9.28 7.38
C ALA A 270 25.58 10.40 8.25
N THR A 271 25.93 11.64 7.90
CA THR A 271 25.41 12.87 8.49
C THR A 271 25.09 13.84 7.37
N THR A 272 23.94 14.48 7.43
CA THR A 272 23.51 15.41 6.39
C THR A 272 24.27 16.72 6.45
N GLN A 273 24.71 17.21 5.29
CA GLN A 273 25.31 18.54 5.18
C GLN A 273 24.24 19.61 5.47
N GLY A 274 24.62 20.64 6.23
CA GLY A 274 23.71 21.71 6.69
C GLY A 274 22.83 21.29 7.87
N SER A 275 21.94 20.31 7.68
CA SER A 275 20.98 19.92 8.72
C SER A 275 21.55 19.04 9.82
N LYS A 276 22.80 18.56 9.71
CA LYS A 276 23.55 17.81 10.75
C LYS A 276 22.76 16.65 11.39
N VAL A 277 21.82 16.03 10.67
CA VAL A 277 21.07 14.88 11.15
C VAL A 277 21.95 13.64 10.98
N PRO A 278 22.24 12.88 12.05
CA PRO A 278 23.16 11.75 11.99
C PRO A 278 22.42 10.46 11.56
N ILE A 279 22.04 10.38 10.28
CA ILE A 279 21.28 9.25 9.70
C ILE A 279 21.97 7.91 10.01
N GLY A 280 23.28 7.83 9.78
CA GLY A 280 24.06 6.62 10.01
C GLY A 280 23.97 6.14 11.46
N ARG A 281 24.02 7.06 12.43
CA ARG A 281 23.88 6.76 13.85
C ARG A 281 22.46 6.30 14.20
N ILE A 282 21.44 6.96 13.66
CA ILE A 282 20.02 6.59 13.88
C ILE A 282 19.79 5.15 13.40
N VAL A 283 20.21 4.82 12.18
CA VAL A 283 20.08 3.48 11.59
C VAL A 283 20.89 2.46 12.39
N SER A 284 22.13 2.79 12.78
CA SER A 284 22.98 1.91 13.58
C SER A 284 22.35 1.53 14.92
N ARG A 285 21.69 2.49 15.59
CA ARG A 285 20.96 2.25 16.85
C ARG A 285 19.80 1.27 16.67
N LEU A 286 18.98 1.45 15.63
CA LEU A 286 17.89 0.52 15.33
C LEU A 286 18.41 -0.89 15.05
N ARG A 287 19.43 -1.01 14.20
CA ARG A 287 20.05 -2.30 13.86
C ARG A 287 20.64 -2.99 15.09
N ARG A 288 21.29 -2.21 15.97
CA ARG A 288 21.85 -2.70 17.25
C ARG A 288 20.76 -3.22 18.18
N GLY A 289 19.66 -2.47 18.33
CA GLY A 289 18.51 -2.89 19.13
C GLY A 289 17.95 -4.22 18.63
N GLY A 290 17.61 -4.30 17.34
CA GLY A 290 17.07 -5.53 16.73
C GLY A 290 18.01 -6.73 16.86
N ALA A 291 19.30 -6.57 16.54
CA ALA A 291 20.28 -7.65 16.65
C ALA A 291 20.46 -8.13 18.10
N THR A 292 20.50 -7.19 19.06
CA THR A 292 20.62 -7.52 20.48
C THR A 292 19.38 -8.27 20.99
N THR A 293 18.19 -7.80 20.64
CA THR A 293 16.92 -8.42 21.05
C THR A 293 16.78 -9.82 20.45
N ALA A 294 17.13 -10.02 19.17
CA ALA A 294 17.14 -11.34 18.54
C ALA A 294 18.15 -12.29 19.19
N ALA A 295 19.38 -11.82 19.45
CA ALA A 295 20.40 -12.62 20.11
C ALA A 295 19.98 -13.02 21.54
N ASN A 296 19.40 -12.09 22.30
CA ASN A 296 18.89 -12.38 23.65
C ASN A 296 17.71 -13.36 23.65
N ALA A 297 16.97 -13.43 22.55
CA ALA A 297 15.91 -14.43 22.35
C ALA A 297 16.44 -15.79 21.88
N GLY A 298 17.76 -15.96 21.75
CA GLY A 298 18.38 -17.21 21.33
C GLY A 298 18.32 -17.48 19.83
N VAL A 299 18.01 -16.47 19.00
CA VAL A 299 18.04 -16.63 17.54
C VAL A 299 19.49 -16.90 17.09
N PRO A 300 19.74 -17.93 16.25
CA PRO A 300 21.06 -18.23 15.71
C PRO A 300 21.73 -17.01 15.06
N LEU A 301 23.05 -16.88 15.24
CA LEU A 301 23.81 -15.74 14.72
C LEU A 301 23.71 -15.64 13.19
N GLU A 302 23.66 -16.78 12.51
CA GLU A 302 23.51 -16.89 11.05
C GLU A 302 22.18 -16.30 10.56
N ASP A 303 21.06 -16.60 11.23
CA ASP A 303 19.75 -16.04 10.91
C ASP A 303 19.73 -14.52 11.13
N ILE A 304 20.38 -14.05 12.20
CA ILE A 304 20.54 -12.62 12.46
C ILE A 304 21.39 -11.99 11.34
N GLN A 305 22.50 -12.63 10.94
CA GLN A 305 23.37 -12.18 9.85
C GLN A 305 22.63 -12.05 8.52
N GLU A 306 21.88 -13.09 8.16
CA GLU A 306 21.08 -13.14 6.95
C GLU A 306 20.00 -12.06 6.97
N HIS A 307 19.24 -11.97 8.07
CA HIS A 307 18.18 -10.98 8.23
C HIS A 307 18.68 -9.53 8.08
N GLY A 308 19.85 -9.22 8.63
CA GLY A 308 20.46 -7.90 8.52
C GLY A 308 21.35 -7.70 7.29
N ARG A 309 21.58 -8.72 6.46
CA ARG A 309 22.55 -8.69 5.35
C ARG A 309 23.94 -8.23 5.75
N TRP A 310 24.44 -8.71 6.88
CA TRP A 310 25.82 -8.48 7.25
C TRP A 310 26.73 -9.38 6.41
N LYS A 311 27.73 -8.80 5.73
CA LYS A 311 28.68 -9.55 4.88
C LYS A 311 29.68 -10.40 5.67
N SER A 312 29.69 -10.30 7.00
CA SER A 312 30.66 -10.96 7.89
C SER A 312 30.16 -10.93 9.34
N ASP A 313 31.04 -11.31 10.27
CA ASP A 313 30.86 -11.18 11.73
C ASP A 313 30.68 -9.74 12.24
N ALA A 314 30.55 -8.75 11.34
CA ALA A 314 30.17 -7.38 11.65
C ALA A 314 28.90 -7.27 12.51
N VAL A 315 27.98 -8.25 12.41
CA VAL A 315 26.80 -8.37 13.29
C VAL A 315 27.17 -8.34 14.78
N ARG A 316 28.32 -8.90 15.17
CA ARG A 316 28.75 -8.99 16.57
C ARG A 316 28.99 -7.61 17.18
N LEU A 317 29.34 -6.61 16.37
CA LEU A 317 29.48 -5.20 16.79
C LEU A 317 28.12 -4.55 17.13
N TYR A 318 27.02 -5.17 16.69
CA TYR A 318 25.65 -4.73 16.90
C TYR A 318 24.93 -5.51 18.01
N ILE A 319 25.50 -6.61 18.52
CA ILE A 319 24.92 -7.38 19.63
C ILE A 319 25.56 -6.91 20.94
N LYS A 320 24.77 -6.29 21.83
CA LYS A 320 25.22 -6.04 23.21
C LYS A 320 24.93 -7.27 24.06
N LYS A 321 25.95 -7.81 24.73
CA LYS A 321 25.75 -8.81 25.81
C LYS A 321 24.74 -8.28 26.83
N SER A 322 23.83 -9.15 27.26
CA SER A 322 22.88 -8.86 28.33
C SER A 322 23.63 -8.45 29.62
N GLY A 323 22.98 -7.67 30.50
CA GLY A 323 23.58 -7.28 31.79
C GLY A 323 24.00 -8.47 32.64
N LEU A 324 23.29 -9.61 32.52
CA LEU A 324 23.61 -10.88 33.18
C LEU A 324 24.87 -11.54 32.61
N GLU A 325 25.03 -11.55 31.28
CA GLU A 325 26.24 -12.11 30.66
C GLU A 325 27.47 -11.27 30.93
N LYS A 326 27.32 -9.94 31.02
CA LYS A 326 28.43 -9.06 31.44
C LYS A 326 28.92 -9.43 32.84
N ARG A 327 28.01 -9.60 33.80
CA ARG A 327 28.33 -10.03 35.18
C ARG A 327 29.01 -11.41 35.21
N ARG A 328 28.47 -12.40 34.50
CA ARG A 328 29.08 -13.74 34.39
C ARG A 328 30.46 -13.75 33.72
N THR A 329 30.72 -12.82 32.80
CA THR A 329 32.05 -12.70 32.16
C THR A 329 33.07 -12.06 33.11
N THR A 330 32.66 -11.04 33.88
CA THR A 330 33.52 -10.40 34.90
C THR A 330 33.75 -11.26 36.13
N GLU A 331 32.84 -12.16 36.49
CA GLU A 331 33.03 -13.12 37.61
C GLU A 331 33.96 -14.30 37.25
N ARG A 332 34.34 -14.44 35.97
CA ARG A 332 35.23 -15.49 35.47
C ARG A 332 36.64 -14.99 35.10
N MET A 333 36.90 -13.69 35.26
CA MET A 333 38.23 -13.08 35.17
C MET A 333 38.79 -12.89 36.57
#